data_AF-A0A8S9FX43-F1
#
_entry.id   AF-A0A8S9FX43-F1
#
_cell.length_a   1.000
_cell.length_b   1.000
_cell.length_c   1.000
_cell.angle_alpha   90.00
_cell.angle_beta   90.00
_cell.angle_gamma   90.00
#
_symmetry.space_group_name_H-M   'P 1'
#
loop_
_entity.id
_entity.type
_entity.pdbx_description
1 polymer ?
#
loop_
_entity_poly.entity_id
_entity_poly.type
_entity_poly.pdbx_seq_one_letter_code
_entity_poly.pdbx_strand_id
1 'polypeptide(L)'
;MDSDSLLSLSESLELPVIDFSDQNLAPGTSKWDEVKDDVRKALEDYGCFQAYVDKVSNIELNKPVYEAMEELFDLPVQTKQRNVSSKPLHGYLSHNLYQSLGIEEANDAEKVNYFTQQLWPDHGNKSISETMHKFSERSVELDVMARRMIMESFGIENYLDEHLNSTYYVLRLMKYTSAPDDDVEETKLGLLSHTDKSITTILHQYEVDGLEIKTKDEKWIKVKPSQHCFIIMVGDFLCALLNGRLHSPRHRVLMTAKKTRYSTAMFSVPKQGVIIDSPEELMDEEHPRMFKPFEYNEFINFFHSEAGRKAESALHAFCAL
;
A
#
# COMPACT_ATOMS: atom_id res chain seq x y z
N MET A 1 22.90 32.29 -35.68
CA MET A 1 23.79 31.12 -35.91
C MET A 1 24.53 30.87 -34.61
N ASP A 2 23.80 30.66 -33.52
CA ASP A 2 23.05 29.45 -33.15
C ASP A 2 24.00 28.35 -32.71
N SER A 3 24.13 28.17 -31.40
CA SER A 3 23.58 26.97 -30.76
C SER A 3 23.64 27.16 -29.24
N ASP A 4 22.56 27.70 -28.68
CA ASP A 4 22.16 27.39 -27.31
C ASP A 4 21.96 25.87 -27.22
N SER A 5 22.96 25.15 -26.72
CA SER A 5 22.73 23.83 -26.14
C SER A 5 22.41 24.03 -24.66
N LEU A 6 21.21 24.53 -24.38
CA LEU A 6 20.56 24.32 -23.10
C LEU A 6 20.37 22.81 -22.95
N LEU A 7 21.33 22.15 -22.32
CA LEU A 7 21.10 20.90 -21.62
C LEU A 7 20.05 21.20 -20.55
N SER A 8 18.77 21.03 -20.89
CA SER A 8 17.72 20.89 -19.90
C SER A 8 18.11 19.68 -19.05
N LEU A 9 18.66 19.92 -17.86
CA LEU A 9 18.62 18.96 -16.78
C LEU A 9 17.15 18.59 -16.63
N SER A 10 16.73 17.43 -17.16
CA SER A 10 15.43 16.90 -16.81
C SER A 10 15.51 16.61 -15.33
N GLU A 11 14.89 17.44 -14.50
CA GLU A 11 14.66 17.10 -13.10
C GLU A 11 14.04 15.71 -13.08
N SER A 12 14.73 14.75 -12.44
CA SER A 12 14.18 13.42 -12.26
C SER A 12 12.89 13.58 -11.47
N LEU A 13 11.77 13.14 -12.06
CA LEU A 13 10.49 13.15 -11.39
C LEU A 13 10.56 12.14 -10.24
N GLU A 14 10.56 12.61 -9.01
CA GLU A 14 10.72 11.82 -7.79
C GLU A 14 9.56 12.07 -6.82
N LEU A 15 9.21 11.06 -6.03
CA LEU A 15 8.21 11.24 -4.98
C LEU A 15 8.77 12.07 -3.82
N PRO A 16 7.95 12.92 -3.19
CA PRO A 16 8.35 13.61 -1.98
C PRO A 16 8.71 12.60 -0.88
N VAL A 17 9.79 12.91 -0.15
CA VAL A 17 10.22 12.17 1.03
C VAL A 17 9.90 13.02 2.26
N ILE A 18 9.07 12.49 3.15
CA ILE A 18 8.59 13.17 4.36
C ILE A 18 9.18 12.47 5.57
N ASP A 19 9.72 13.22 6.53
CA ASP A 19 10.40 12.69 7.71
C ASP A 19 9.42 12.41 8.86
N PHE A 20 9.25 11.13 9.18
CA PHE A 20 8.45 10.61 10.29
C PHE A 20 9.30 10.17 11.49
N SER A 21 10.62 10.40 11.45
CA SER A 21 11.58 9.93 12.46
C SER A 21 11.83 10.94 13.59
N ASP A 22 11.32 12.17 13.47
CA ASP A 22 11.51 13.21 14.47
C ASP A 22 10.84 12.83 15.80
N GLN A 23 11.61 12.84 16.89
CA GLN A 23 11.12 12.48 18.23
C GLN A 23 10.06 13.45 18.77
N ASN A 24 9.99 14.66 18.22
CA ASN A 24 8.99 15.66 18.58
C ASN A 24 7.75 15.61 17.68
N LEU A 25 7.67 14.65 16.74
CA LEU A 25 6.51 14.48 15.87
C LEU A 25 5.34 13.90 16.67
N ALA A 26 4.59 14.77 17.32
CA ALA A 26 3.44 14.41 18.15
C ALA A 26 2.24 15.35 17.89
N PRO A 27 0.99 14.85 17.93
CA PRO A 27 -0.20 15.66 17.71
C PRO A 27 -0.22 16.93 18.56
N GLY A 28 -0.56 18.07 17.92
CA GLY A 28 -0.63 19.38 18.56
C GLY A 28 0.71 20.13 18.69
N THR A 29 1.81 19.58 18.18
CA THR A 29 3.10 20.29 18.08
C THR A 29 3.21 21.04 16.75
N SER A 30 4.04 22.08 16.69
CA SER A 30 4.31 22.79 15.42
C SER A 30 4.90 21.86 14.36
N LYS A 31 5.75 20.91 14.78
CA LYS A 31 6.35 19.93 13.88
C LYS A 31 5.29 19.01 13.26
N TRP A 32 4.27 18.64 14.03
CA TRP A 32 3.14 17.87 13.53
C TRP A 32 2.34 18.63 12.49
N ASP A 33 2.07 19.92 12.71
CA ASP A 33 1.37 20.75 11.72
C ASP A 33 2.17 20.88 10.42
N GLU A 34 3.49 21.13 10.51
CA GLU A 34 4.37 21.16 9.33
C GLU A 34 4.33 19.85 8.53
N VAL A 35 4.52 18.70 9.20
CA VAL A 35 4.54 17.39 8.54
C VAL A 35 3.16 17.03 8.00
N LYS A 36 2.08 17.38 8.69
CA LYS A 36 0.70 17.20 8.23
C LYS A 36 0.44 17.97 6.93
N ASP A 37 0.91 19.21 6.83
CA ASP A 37 0.76 20.02 5.62
C ASP A 37 1.54 19.40 4.44
N ASP A 38 2.77 18.93 4.69
CA ASP A 38 3.57 18.21 3.70
C ASP A 38 2.89 16.91 3.23
N VAL A 39 2.32 16.15 4.17
CA VAL A 39 1.56 14.92 3.89
C VAL A 39 0.36 15.23 3.00
N ARG A 40 -0.45 16.22 3.38
CA ARG A 40 -1.63 16.63 2.61
C ARG A 40 -1.24 17.01 1.18
N LYS A 41 -0.24 17.87 1.03
CA LYS A 41 0.24 18.33 -0.27
C LYS A 41 0.73 17.17 -1.13
N ALA A 42 1.54 16.27 -0.58
CA ALA A 42 2.06 15.13 -1.32
C ALA A 42 0.93 14.18 -1.80
N LEU A 43 -0.07 13.96 -0.96
CA LEU A 43 -1.22 13.13 -1.32
C LEU A 43 -2.14 13.82 -2.34
N GLU A 44 -2.33 15.13 -2.25
CA GLU A 44 -3.07 15.90 -3.24
C GLU A 44 -2.36 15.82 -4.60
N ASP A 45 -1.04 15.99 -4.65
CA ASP A 45 -0.25 16.02 -5.89
C ASP A 45 -0.03 14.63 -6.51
N TYR A 46 0.34 13.63 -5.69
CA TYR A 46 0.83 12.33 -6.16
C TYR A 46 -0.01 11.14 -5.68
N GLY A 47 -0.97 11.33 -4.76
CA GLY A 47 -1.73 10.25 -4.13
C GLY A 47 -0.89 9.36 -3.20
N CYS A 48 0.39 9.69 -3.02
CA CYS A 48 1.35 8.94 -2.23
C CYS A 48 2.61 9.74 -1.91
N PHE A 49 3.42 9.22 -1.00
CA PHE A 49 4.75 9.76 -0.67
C PHE A 49 5.65 8.68 -0.06
N GLN A 50 6.95 8.98 0.03
CA GLN A 50 7.90 8.18 0.79
C GLN A 50 7.95 8.69 2.24
N ALA A 51 7.52 7.89 3.20
CA ALA A 51 7.67 8.15 4.62
C ALA A 51 9.04 7.65 5.08
N TYR A 52 9.96 8.56 5.33
CA TYR A 52 11.24 8.24 5.93
C TYR A 52 11.06 7.99 7.43
N VAL A 53 11.52 6.85 7.92
CA VAL A 53 11.44 6.44 9.32
C VAL A 53 12.85 6.28 9.91
N ASP A 54 12.94 6.29 11.24
CA ASP A 54 14.22 6.27 11.96
C ASP A 54 15.19 5.18 11.43
N LYS A 55 16.45 5.59 11.26
CA LYS A 55 17.52 4.75 10.70
C LYS A 55 17.78 3.52 11.54
N VAL A 56 17.65 3.59 12.86
CA VAL A 56 18.08 2.47 13.73
C VAL A 56 16.99 1.40 13.79
N SER A 57 15.77 1.78 14.13
CA SER A 57 14.69 0.81 14.37
C SER A 57 14.18 0.08 13.13
N ASN A 58 14.21 0.69 11.95
CA ASN A 58 13.72 0.03 10.72
C ASN A 58 14.73 -0.93 10.10
N ILE A 59 16.04 -0.61 10.17
CA ILE A 59 17.10 -1.49 9.69
C ILE A 59 17.07 -2.84 10.43
N GLU A 60 16.78 -2.82 11.74
CA GLU A 60 16.74 -4.02 12.57
C GLU A 60 15.68 -5.03 12.13
N LEU A 61 14.57 -4.59 11.53
CA LEU A 61 13.49 -5.48 11.06
C LEU A 61 13.62 -5.85 9.58
N ASN A 62 14.25 -5.01 8.75
CA ASN A 62 14.31 -5.26 7.30
C ASN A 62 14.97 -6.59 6.93
N LYS A 63 16.13 -6.89 7.53
CA LYS A 63 16.86 -8.12 7.24
C LYS A 63 16.10 -9.37 7.72
N PRO A 64 15.63 -9.46 8.99
CA PRO A 64 14.83 -10.60 9.43
C PRO A 64 13.56 -10.82 8.59
N VAL A 65 12.85 -9.75 8.20
CA VAL A 65 11.65 -9.88 7.36
C VAL A 65 12.02 -10.39 5.97
N TYR A 66 13.10 -9.88 5.38
CA TYR A 66 13.59 -10.35 4.09
C TYR A 66 13.97 -11.84 4.12
N GLU A 67 14.76 -12.27 5.10
CA GLU A 67 15.17 -13.67 5.29
C GLU A 67 13.94 -14.58 5.52
N ALA A 68 12.96 -14.13 6.31
CA ALA A 68 11.71 -14.83 6.51
C ALA A 68 10.89 -14.95 5.22
N MET A 69 10.87 -13.92 4.37
CA MET A 69 10.23 -13.99 3.06
C MET A 69 10.92 -15.01 2.15
N GLU A 70 12.25 -15.06 2.13
CA GLU A 70 12.99 -16.09 1.38
C GLU A 70 12.58 -17.49 1.83
N GLU A 71 12.59 -17.76 3.13
CA GLU A 71 12.15 -19.06 3.69
C GLU A 71 10.70 -19.39 3.32
N LEU A 72 9.78 -18.44 3.49
CA LEU A 72 8.35 -18.62 3.18
C LEU A 72 8.12 -18.93 1.70
N PHE A 73 8.84 -18.26 0.80
CA PHE A 73 8.65 -18.45 -0.64
C PHE A 73 9.41 -19.64 -1.21
N ASP A 74 10.40 -20.18 -0.49
CA ASP A 74 11.12 -21.41 -0.85
C ASP A 74 10.37 -22.68 -0.40
N LEU A 75 9.34 -22.54 0.44
CA LEU A 75 8.42 -23.64 0.76
C LEU A 75 7.79 -24.23 -0.52
N PRO A 76 7.50 -25.55 -0.53
CA PRO A 76 6.78 -26.19 -1.62
C PRO A 76 5.45 -25.48 -1.93
N VAL A 77 5.06 -25.45 -3.21
CA VAL A 77 3.82 -24.80 -3.65
C VAL A 77 2.60 -25.34 -2.88
N GLN A 78 2.55 -26.65 -2.62
CA GLN A 78 1.48 -27.30 -1.87
C GLN A 78 1.41 -26.81 -0.42
N THR A 79 2.54 -26.43 0.17
CA THR A 79 2.59 -25.84 1.51
C THR A 79 2.06 -24.42 1.47
N LYS A 80 2.53 -23.60 0.53
CA LYS A 80 2.05 -22.21 0.36
C LYS A 80 0.55 -22.14 0.07
N GLN A 81 0.00 -23.10 -0.69
CA GLN A 81 -1.43 -23.24 -0.97
C GLN A 81 -2.29 -23.50 0.29
N ARG A 82 -1.70 -23.82 1.45
CA ARG A 82 -2.43 -23.91 2.73
C ARG A 82 -2.76 -22.54 3.32
N ASN A 83 -2.10 -21.48 2.88
CA ASN A 83 -2.49 -20.11 3.22
C ASN A 83 -3.77 -19.76 2.45
N VAL A 84 -4.91 -20.03 3.06
CA VAL A 84 -6.24 -19.81 2.49
C VAL A 84 -7.02 -18.80 3.32
N SER A 85 -7.91 -18.07 2.66
CA SER A 85 -8.90 -17.19 3.31
C SER A 85 -10.24 -17.32 2.59
N SER A 86 -11.33 -17.10 3.31
CA SER A 86 -12.67 -16.98 2.74
C SER A 86 -12.88 -15.64 2.01
N LYS A 87 -12.02 -14.65 2.27
CA LYS A 87 -12.04 -13.35 1.61
C LYS A 87 -11.19 -13.37 0.34
N PRO A 88 -11.69 -12.82 -0.79
CA PRO A 88 -10.92 -12.75 -2.03
C PRO A 88 -9.56 -12.06 -1.81
N LEU A 89 -8.51 -12.59 -2.42
CA LEU A 89 -7.15 -12.02 -2.41
C LEU A 89 -6.43 -11.99 -1.05
N HIS A 90 -6.97 -12.59 0.01
CA HIS A 90 -6.36 -12.56 1.36
C HIS A 90 -5.44 -13.75 1.67
N GLY A 91 -5.45 -14.81 0.85
CA GLY A 91 -4.56 -15.97 0.99
C GLY A 91 -3.40 -15.97 -0.01
N TYR A 92 -2.89 -17.16 -0.30
CA TYR A 92 -1.85 -17.40 -1.29
C TYR A 92 -2.36 -17.11 -2.70
N LEU A 93 -1.63 -16.27 -3.43
CA LEU A 93 -1.86 -15.99 -4.83
C LEU A 93 -0.63 -16.36 -5.65
N SER A 94 -0.85 -16.87 -6.86
CA SER A 94 0.21 -17.18 -7.81
C SER A 94 -0.27 -16.89 -9.22
N HIS A 95 0.45 -16.03 -9.94
CA HIS A 95 0.17 -15.71 -11.34
C HIS A 95 1.47 -15.41 -12.09
N ASN A 96 1.81 -16.24 -13.08
CA ASN A 96 3.06 -16.13 -13.85
C ASN A 96 4.30 -16.04 -12.92
N LEU A 97 4.94 -14.87 -12.90
CA LEU A 97 6.15 -14.56 -12.14
C LEU A 97 5.86 -14.02 -10.73
N TYR A 98 4.59 -13.79 -10.40
CA TYR A 98 4.15 -13.22 -9.13
C TYR A 98 3.63 -14.30 -8.19
N GLN A 99 4.10 -14.26 -6.94
CA GLN A 99 3.54 -15.01 -5.82
C GLN A 99 3.30 -14.07 -4.65
N SER A 100 2.26 -14.33 -3.87
CA SER A 100 1.99 -13.60 -2.64
C SER A 100 1.44 -14.50 -1.55
N LEU A 101 1.79 -14.22 -0.30
CA LEU A 101 1.15 -14.78 0.89
C LEU A 101 0.44 -13.66 1.65
N GLY A 102 -0.70 -13.97 2.25
CA GLY A 102 -1.49 -13.01 3.02
C GLY A 102 -1.58 -13.41 4.50
N ILE A 103 -1.41 -12.42 5.37
CA ILE A 103 -1.58 -12.53 6.82
C ILE A 103 -2.69 -11.57 7.21
N GLU A 104 -3.83 -12.14 7.55
CA GLU A 104 -5.02 -11.42 8.00
C GLU A 104 -4.84 -10.94 9.45
N GLU A 105 -5.21 -9.69 9.74
CA GLU A 105 -5.05 -9.04 11.05
C GLU A 105 -3.64 -9.20 11.61
N ALA A 106 -2.63 -8.91 10.78
CA ALA A 106 -1.22 -9.17 11.12
C ALA A 106 -0.70 -8.35 12.31
N ASN A 107 -1.47 -7.36 12.78
CA ASN A 107 -1.26 -6.64 14.04
C ASN A 107 -1.65 -7.46 15.29
N ASP A 108 -2.32 -8.60 15.14
CA ASP A 108 -2.65 -9.55 16.19
C ASP A 108 -1.70 -10.76 16.13
N ALA A 109 -0.91 -10.97 17.17
CA ALA A 109 0.06 -12.05 17.26
C ALA A 109 -0.57 -13.45 17.11
N GLU A 110 -1.80 -13.67 17.58
CA GLU A 110 -2.47 -14.96 17.41
C GLU A 110 -2.79 -15.25 15.94
N LYS A 111 -3.11 -14.21 15.17
CA LYS A 111 -3.41 -14.32 13.73
C LYS A 111 -2.16 -14.60 12.91
N VAL A 112 -1.04 -13.97 13.27
CA VAL A 112 0.26 -14.29 12.65
C VAL A 112 0.70 -15.70 13.02
N ASN A 113 0.50 -16.14 14.27
CA ASN A 113 0.78 -17.52 14.67
C ASN A 113 -0.06 -18.51 13.86
N TYR A 114 -1.36 -18.24 13.71
CA TYR A 114 -2.26 -19.05 12.88
C TYR A 114 -1.78 -19.15 11.43
N PHE A 115 -1.35 -18.04 10.82
CA PHE A 115 -0.72 -18.07 9.49
C PHE A 115 0.46 -19.04 9.42
N THR A 116 1.38 -18.99 10.39
CA THR A 116 2.51 -19.93 10.37
C THR A 116 2.09 -21.37 10.62
N GLN A 117 1.05 -21.63 11.41
CA GLN A 117 0.48 -22.97 11.62
C GLN A 117 -0.15 -23.54 10.33
N GLN A 118 -0.71 -22.70 9.46
CA GLN A 118 -1.18 -23.16 8.14
C GLN A 118 -0.04 -23.76 7.31
N LEU A 119 1.15 -23.15 7.38
CA LEU A 119 2.34 -23.56 6.60
C LEU A 119 3.12 -24.69 7.30
N TRP A 120 3.22 -24.66 8.63
CA TRP A 120 3.87 -25.66 9.47
C TRP A 120 2.88 -26.22 10.51
N PRO A 121 2.01 -27.17 10.16
CA PRO A 121 0.92 -27.63 11.04
C PRO A 121 1.36 -28.22 12.38
N ASP A 122 2.55 -28.83 12.43
CA ASP A 122 2.99 -29.55 13.63
C ASP A 122 3.54 -28.62 14.73
N HIS A 123 4.08 -27.46 14.37
CA HIS A 123 4.82 -26.59 15.30
C HIS A 123 4.77 -25.09 15.01
N GLY A 124 4.14 -24.66 13.90
CA GLY A 124 4.21 -23.28 13.41
C GLY A 124 5.64 -22.86 13.08
N ASN A 125 5.89 -21.55 13.02
CA ASN A 125 7.25 -21.00 12.97
C ASN A 125 7.31 -19.74 13.83
N LYS A 126 7.71 -19.92 15.10
CA LYS A 126 7.71 -18.84 16.10
C LYS A 126 8.60 -17.66 15.68
N SER A 127 9.76 -17.92 15.09
CA SER A 127 10.69 -16.87 14.66
C SER A 127 10.08 -15.99 13.56
N ILE A 128 9.50 -16.62 12.53
CA ILE A 128 8.81 -15.90 11.45
C ILE A 128 7.57 -15.18 12.00
N SER A 129 6.82 -15.82 12.89
CA SER A 129 5.62 -15.23 13.48
C SER A 129 5.94 -13.95 14.27
N GLU A 130 6.91 -13.99 15.17
CA GLU A 130 7.33 -12.82 15.95
C GLU A 130 7.90 -11.71 15.05
N THR A 131 8.63 -12.08 14.00
CA THR A 131 9.20 -11.13 13.03
C THR A 131 8.09 -10.41 12.24
N MET A 132 7.13 -11.16 11.70
CA MET A 132 6.03 -10.60 10.91
C MET A 132 5.06 -9.78 11.77
N HIS A 133 4.82 -10.19 13.02
CA HIS A 133 4.00 -9.43 13.96
C HIS A 133 4.63 -8.08 14.29
N LYS A 134 5.91 -8.05 14.68
CA LYS A 134 6.62 -6.79 14.96
C LYS A 134 6.66 -5.84 13.75
N PHE A 135 6.92 -6.38 12.56
CA PHE A 135 6.87 -5.60 11.32
C PHE A 135 5.47 -5.02 11.06
N SER A 136 4.44 -5.81 11.33
CA SER A 136 3.04 -5.39 11.17
C SER A 136 2.65 -4.30 12.15
N GLU A 137 3.05 -4.40 13.41
CA GLU A 137 2.82 -3.35 14.42
C GLU A 137 3.40 -2.00 13.96
N ARG A 138 4.64 -1.98 13.47
CA ARG A 138 5.26 -0.74 12.95
C ARG A 138 4.55 -0.18 11.73
N SER A 139 4.10 -1.07 10.82
CA SER A 139 3.35 -0.65 9.64
C SER A 139 1.99 -0.05 10.03
N VAL A 140 1.33 -0.62 11.04
CA VAL A 140 0.05 -0.13 11.57
C VAL A 140 0.22 1.19 12.34
N GLU A 141 1.28 1.35 13.12
CA GLU A 141 1.59 2.63 13.79
C GLU A 141 1.76 3.76 12.78
N LEU A 142 2.50 3.50 11.70
CA LEU A 142 2.71 4.46 10.62
C LEU A 142 1.39 4.78 9.89
N ASP A 143 0.57 3.78 9.63
CA ASP A 143 -0.77 3.95 9.05
C ASP A 143 -1.66 4.84 9.92
N VAL A 144 -1.74 4.56 11.23
CA VAL A 144 -2.55 5.34 12.18
C VAL A 144 -2.08 6.80 12.24
N MET A 145 -0.77 7.03 12.26
CA MET A 145 -0.18 8.36 12.27
C MET A 145 -0.50 9.13 10.98
N ALA A 146 -0.31 8.50 9.81
CA ALA A 146 -0.61 9.11 8.53
C ALA A 146 -2.12 9.40 8.38
N ARG A 147 -2.99 8.46 8.75
CA ARG A 147 -4.45 8.67 8.70
C ARG A 147 -4.92 9.78 9.63
N ARG A 148 -4.32 9.91 10.83
CA ARG A 148 -4.59 11.05 11.71
C ARG A 148 -4.24 12.38 11.03
N MET A 149 -3.03 12.50 10.48
CA MET A 149 -2.62 13.71 9.75
C MET A 149 -3.56 14.03 8.60
N ILE A 150 -3.93 13.03 7.80
CA ILE A 150 -4.87 13.20 6.68
C ILE A 150 -6.20 13.75 7.20
N MET A 151 -6.83 13.09 8.18
CA MET A 151 -8.15 13.48 8.67
C MET A 151 -8.16 14.86 9.33
N GLU A 152 -7.15 15.17 10.15
CA GLU A 152 -6.97 16.52 10.72
C GLU A 152 -6.75 17.57 9.64
N SER A 153 -6.00 17.25 8.58
CA SER A 153 -5.73 18.20 7.49
C SER A 153 -6.99 18.55 6.70
N PHE A 154 -8.00 17.68 6.71
CA PHE A 154 -9.31 17.91 6.08
C PHE A 154 -10.40 18.35 7.08
N GLY A 155 -10.06 18.56 8.37
CA GLY A 155 -11.00 19.01 9.40
C GLY A 155 -12.07 17.97 9.78
N ILE A 156 -11.77 16.68 9.61
CA ILE A 156 -12.67 15.56 9.89
C ILE A 156 -12.10 14.61 10.96
N GLU A 157 -11.23 15.11 11.83
CA GLU A 157 -10.56 14.32 12.88
C GLU A 157 -11.52 13.64 13.85
N ASN A 158 -12.73 14.17 14.01
CA ASN A 158 -13.78 13.59 14.86
C ASN A 158 -14.21 12.17 14.41
N TYR A 159 -13.98 11.82 13.13
CA TYR A 159 -14.31 10.51 12.58
C TYR A 159 -13.16 9.49 12.72
N LEU A 160 -11.97 9.91 13.17
CA LEU A 160 -10.77 9.07 13.15
C LEU A 160 -10.96 7.77 13.93
N ASP A 161 -11.43 7.84 15.17
CA ASP A 161 -11.58 6.66 16.02
C ASP A 161 -12.59 5.66 15.43
N GLU A 162 -13.68 6.15 14.82
CA GLU A 162 -14.64 5.29 14.12
C GLU A 162 -13.97 4.55 12.96
N HIS A 163 -13.21 5.25 12.13
CA HIS A 163 -12.52 4.64 11.00
C HIS A 163 -11.43 3.67 11.43
N LEU A 164 -10.63 4.00 12.46
CA LEU A 164 -9.62 3.10 13.03
C LEU A 164 -10.27 1.82 13.57
N ASN A 165 -11.34 1.94 14.36
CA ASN A 165 -12.06 0.80 14.94
C ASN A 165 -12.76 -0.07 13.87
N SER A 166 -13.14 0.53 12.75
CA SER A 166 -13.72 -0.14 11.59
C SER A 166 -12.68 -0.67 10.60
N THR A 167 -11.38 -0.56 10.90
CA THR A 167 -10.30 -1.03 10.03
C THR A 167 -9.95 -2.50 10.29
N TYR A 168 -9.69 -3.22 9.21
CA TYR A 168 -9.15 -4.57 9.16
C TYR A 168 -7.81 -4.52 8.40
N TYR A 169 -6.76 -5.12 8.94
CA TYR A 169 -5.42 -5.07 8.35
C TYR A 169 -5.08 -6.37 7.64
N VAL A 170 -4.46 -6.27 6.46
CA VAL A 170 -3.93 -7.44 5.74
C VAL A 170 -2.50 -7.15 5.33
N LEU A 171 -1.55 -7.90 5.89
CA LEU A 171 -0.17 -7.88 5.44
C LEU A 171 -0.02 -8.84 4.26
N ARG A 172 0.55 -8.33 3.16
CA ARG A 172 0.84 -9.10 1.97
C ARG A 172 2.34 -9.17 1.76
N LEU A 173 2.87 -10.38 1.75
CA LEU A 173 4.24 -10.69 1.37
C LEU A 173 4.24 -11.00 -0.12
N MET A 174 5.13 -10.39 -0.90
CA MET A 174 5.11 -10.50 -2.36
C MET A 174 6.48 -10.85 -2.91
N LYS A 175 6.52 -11.80 -3.85
CA LYS A 175 7.69 -12.25 -4.60
C LYS A 175 7.42 -12.10 -6.09
N TYR A 176 8.37 -11.50 -6.80
CA TYR A 176 8.39 -11.41 -8.25
C TYR A 176 9.67 -12.04 -8.76
N THR A 177 9.57 -13.15 -9.50
CA THR A 177 10.72 -13.84 -10.08
C THR A 177 11.02 -13.34 -11.49
N SER A 178 12.26 -13.45 -11.93
CA SER A 178 12.59 -13.31 -13.36
C SER A 178 12.26 -14.60 -14.11
N ALA A 179 11.94 -14.50 -15.40
CA ALA A 179 11.80 -15.69 -16.23
C ALA A 179 13.16 -16.42 -16.36
N PRO A 180 13.20 -17.76 -16.39
CA PRO A 180 14.47 -18.50 -16.37
C PRO A 180 15.42 -18.28 -17.55
N ASP A 181 14.95 -17.97 -18.78
CA ASP A 181 15.78 -18.19 -19.98
C ASP A 181 15.50 -17.25 -21.18
N ASP A 182 15.28 -15.95 -20.98
CA ASP A 182 15.30 -15.02 -22.12
C ASP A 182 16.55 -14.13 -22.07
N ASP A 183 17.45 -14.31 -23.05
CA ASP A 183 18.57 -13.43 -23.43
C ASP A 183 18.12 -12.04 -23.93
N VAL A 184 16.87 -11.66 -23.62
CA VAL A 184 16.29 -10.39 -23.98
C VAL A 184 16.15 -9.57 -22.71
N GLU A 185 16.84 -8.43 -22.63
CA GLU A 185 16.61 -7.37 -21.64
C GLU A 185 15.22 -6.71 -21.84
N GLU A 186 14.17 -7.50 -22.09
CA GLU A 186 12.82 -7.01 -22.19
C GLU A 186 12.24 -6.82 -20.80
N THR A 187 11.82 -5.59 -20.51
CA THR A 187 11.11 -5.26 -19.28
C THR A 187 9.77 -6.00 -19.26
N LYS A 188 9.61 -6.96 -18.36
CA LYS A 188 8.37 -7.74 -18.21
C LYS A 188 7.47 -7.12 -17.15
N LEU A 189 6.15 -7.20 -17.35
CA LEU A 189 5.19 -6.68 -16.37
C LEU A 189 5.01 -7.68 -15.22
N GLY A 190 5.50 -7.33 -14.03
CA GLY A 190 5.35 -8.14 -12.82
C GLY A 190 3.97 -8.00 -12.18
N LEU A 191 3.43 -6.79 -12.17
CA LEU A 191 2.05 -6.51 -11.75
C LEU A 191 1.44 -5.43 -12.66
N LEU A 192 0.25 -5.70 -13.17
CA LEU A 192 -0.51 -4.79 -14.04
C LEU A 192 -0.81 -3.46 -13.34
N SER A 193 -1.00 -2.40 -14.13
CA SER A 193 -1.39 -1.10 -13.59
C SER A 193 -2.76 -1.15 -12.93
N HIS A 194 -2.82 -0.80 -11.65
CA HIS A 194 -4.03 -0.79 -10.85
C HIS A 194 -4.00 0.34 -9.80
N THR A 195 -5.14 0.55 -9.14
CA THR A 195 -5.24 1.31 -7.88
C THR A 195 -5.55 0.34 -6.74
N ASP A 196 -5.20 0.70 -5.52
CA ASP A 196 -5.46 -0.14 -4.36
C ASP A 196 -6.91 -0.04 -3.91
N LYS A 197 -7.51 -1.20 -3.60
CA LYS A 197 -8.88 -1.30 -3.06
C LYS A 197 -8.85 -1.26 -1.53
N SER A 198 -8.06 -0.34 -0.97
CA SER A 198 -7.83 -0.14 0.46
C SER A 198 -8.27 1.25 0.90
N ILE A 199 -8.20 1.54 2.19
CA ILE A 199 -8.22 2.91 2.71
C ILE A 199 -6.83 3.51 2.45
N THR A 200 -5.80 2.85 2.96
CA THR A 200 -4.39 3.20 2.78
C THR A 200 -3.55 1.95 2.58
N THR A 201 -2.39 2.13 1.94
CA THR A 201 -1.39 1.08 1.77
C THR A 201 -0.04 1.57 2.28
N ILE A 202 0.59 0.78 3.15
CA ILE A 202 1.97 0.98 3.61
C ILE A 202 2.85 -0.07 2.92
N LEU A 203 3.59 0.35 1.89
CA LEU A 203 4.41 -0.52 1.05
C LEU A 203 5.90 -0.37 1.41
N HIS A 204 6.59 -1.48 1.59
CA HIS A 204 8.05 -1.53 1.72
C HIS A 204 8.65 -2.32 0.55
N GLN A 205 9.67 -1.74 -0.08
CA GLN A 205 10.45 -2.38 -1.14
C GLN A 205 11.81 -2.79 -0.59
N TYR A 206 12.23 -4.03 -0.85
CA TYR A 206 13.60 -4.46 -0.56
C TYR A 206 14.49 -4.20 -1.76
N GLU A 207 15.68 -4.80 -1.80
CA GLU A 207 16.85 -4.47 -2.63
C GLU A 207 16.66 -4.30 -4.15
N VAL A 208 15.52 -4.67 -4.73
CA VAL A 208 15.30 -4.70 -6.19
C VAL A 208 14.19 -3.73 -6.60
N ASP A 209 14.53 -2.81 -7.50
CA ASP A 209 13.63 -1.83 -8.12
C ASP A 209 12.47 -2.50 -8.88
N GLY A 210 11.39 -1.75 -9.11
CA GLY A 210 10.35 -2.18 -10.05
C GLY A 210 9.03 -1.43 -9.92
N LEU A 211 8.77 -0.79 -8.78
CA LEU A 211 7.57 0.01 -8.60
C LEU A 211 7.62 1.26 -9.48
N GLU A 212 6.54 1.46 -10.24
CA GLU A 212 6.28 2.72 -10.93
C GLU A 212 4.92 3.28 -10.52
N ILE A 213 4.86 4.57 -10.23
CA ILE A 213 3.65 5.30 -9.86
C ILE A 213 3.33 6.32 -10.96
N LYS A 214 2.06 6.36 -11.37
CA LYS A 214 1.60 7.27 -12.41
C LYS A 214 1.17 8.61 -11.80
N THR A 215 1.70 9.71 -12.30
CA THR A 215 1.27 11.05 -11.92
C THR A 215 -0.01 11.46 -12.64
N LYS A 216 -0.64 12.55 -12.19
CA LYS A 216 -1.80 13.15 -12.86
C LYS A 216 -1.53 13.56 -14.30
N ASP A 217 -0.29 13.94 -14.62
CA ASP A 217 0.17 14.25 -15.98
C ASP A 217 0.54 12.99 -16.80
N GLU A 218 0.09 11.81 -16.37
CA GLU A 218 0.23 10.54 -17.06
C GLU A 218 1.69 10.05 -17.21
N LYS A 219 2.62 10.60 -16.43
CA LYS A 219 4.03 10.20 -16.38
C LYS A 219 4.26 9.13 -15.31
N TRP A 220 5.22 8.24 -15.54
CA TRP A 220 5.59 7.19 -14.58
C TRP A 220 6.84 7.59 -13.78
N ILE A 221 6.69 7.68 -12.45
CA ILE A 221 7.77 7.84 -11.49
C ILE A 221 8.31 6.47 -11.11
N LYS A 222 9.60 6.24 -11.31
CA LYS A 222 10.29 5.04 -10.80
C LYS A 222 10.68 5.27 -9.35
N VAL A 223 10.15 4.45 -8.45
CA VAL A 223 10.41 4.60 -7.01
C VAL A 223 11.52 3.63 -6.61
N LYS A 224 12.69 4.17 -6.29
CA LYS A 224 13.82 3.37 -5.83
C LYS A 224 13.55 2.79 -4.44
N PRO A 225 13.91 1.53 -4.17
CA PRO A 225 13.88 0.97 -2.83
C PRO A 225 14.78 1.74 -1.88
N SER A 226 14.34 1.85 -0.64
CA SER A 226 15.09 2.44 0.45
C SER A 226 14.81 1.63 1.71
N GLN A 227 15.87 1.24 2.42
CA GLN A 227 15.75 0.55 3.70
C GLN A 227 15.22 1.47 4.82
N HIS A 228 15.07 2.76 4.55
CA HIS A 228 14.63 3.75 5.53
C HIS A 228 13.27 4.34 5.20
N CYS A 229 12.68 3.96 4.07
CA CYS A 229 11.41 4.54 3.64
C CYS A 229 10.34 3.47 3.46
N PHE A 230 9.15 3.78 3.94
CA PHE A 230 7.92 3.17 3.48
C PHE A 230 7.27 4.08 2.44
N ILE A 231 6.42 3.52 1.60
CA ILE A 231 5.60 4.28 0.67
C ILE A 231 4.18 4.22 1.20
N ILE A 232 3.60 5.38 1.49
CA ILE A 232 2.21 5.50 1.93
C ILE A 232 1.39 5.93 0.73
N MET A 233 0.33 5.18 0.41
CA MET A 233 -0.53 5.42 -0.75
C MET A 233 -2.00 5.49 -0.34
N VAL A 234 -2.74 6.39 -1.00
CA VAL A 234 -4.21 6.49 -0.90
C VAL A 234 -4.85 5.33 -1.66
N GLY A 235 -5.75 4.60 -1.00
CA GLY A 235 -6.59 3.61 -1.67
C GLY A 235 -7.94 4.20 -2.09
N ASP A 236 -8.67 3.45 -2.90
CA ASP A 236 -9.97 3.84 -3.45
C ASP A 236 -11.01 4.18 -2.34
N PHE A 237 -10.96 3.54 -1.17
CA PHE A 237 -11.91 3.85 -0.10
C PHE A 237 -11.62 5.18 0.58
N LEU A 238 -10.35 5.54 0.75
CA LEU A 238 -10.01 6.86 1.29
C LEU A 238 -10.33 7.97 0.28
N CYS A 239 -10.13 7.71 -1.01
CA CYS A 239 -10.61 8.58 -2.09
C CYS A 239 -12.12 8.83 -1.96
N ALA A 240 -12.94 7.77 -1.83
CA ALA A 240 -14.38 7.93 -1.65
C ALA A 240 -14.75 8.61 -0.32
N LEU A 241 -14.13 8.23 0.80
CA LEU A 241 -14.35 8.82 2.11
C LEU A 241 -14.11 10.34 2.08
N LEU A 242 -13.04 10.77 1.44
CA LEU A 242 -12.69 12.18 1.31
C LEU A 242 -13.43 12.88 0.16
N ASN A 243 -14.53 12.32 -0.35
CA ASN A 243 -15.31 12.86 -1.46
C ASN A 243 -14.44 13.22 -2.69
N GLY A 244 -13.39 12.43 -2.95
CA GLY A 244 -12.41 12.56 -4.03
C GLY A 244 -11.46 13.76 -3.93
N ARG A 245 -11.31 14.36 -2.75
CA ARG A 245 -10.27 15.38 -2.46
C ARG A 245 -8.86 14.82 -2.66
N LEU A 246 -8.68 13.53 -2.38
CA LEU A 246 -7.48 12.76 -2.70
C LEU A 246 -7.80 11.74 -3.79
N HIS A 247 -6.79 11.37 -4.57
CA HIS A 247 -6.91 10.35 -5.61
C HIS A 247 -6.07 9.12 -5.25
N SER A 248 -6.56 7.92 -5.61
CA SER A 248 -5.74 6.71 -5.53
C SER A 248 -4.81 6.64 -6.74
N PRO A 249 -3.48 6.62 -6.56
CA PRO A 249 -2.56 6.65 -7.68
C PRO A 249 -2.51 5.29 -8.38
N ARG A 250 -2.53 5.31 -9.72
CA ARG A 250 -2.25 4.09 -10.48
C ARG A 250 -0.79 3.74 -10.32
N HIS A 251 -0.51 2.48 -10.01
CA HIS A 251 0.85 1.99 -9.89
C HIS A 251 0.97 0.61 -10.54
N ARG A 252 2.21 0.22 -10.89
CA ARG A 252 2.54 -1.06 -11.51
C ARG A 252 3.90 -1.55 -11.01
N VAL A 253 4.20 -2.82 -11.28
CA VAL A 253 5.54 -3.37 -11.06
C VAL A 253 6.11 -3.84 -12.39
N LEU A 254 7.22 -3.23 -12.80
CA LEU A 254 8.03 -3.67 -13.93
C LEU A 254 9.22 -4.48 -13.43
N MET A 255 9.46 -5.62 -14.07
CA MET A 255 10.60 -6.48 -13.81
C MET A 255 11.64 -6.27 -14.92
N THR A 256 12.74 -5.64 -14.55
CA THR A 256 13.89 -5.36 -15.45
C THR A 256 15.10 -6.22 -15.13
N ALA A 257 15.15 -6.83 -13.93
CA ALA A 257 16.31 -7.53 -13.42
C ALA A 257 16.17 -9.06 -13.53
N LYS A 258 17.31 -9.75 -13.72
CA LYS A 258 17.45 -11.21 -13.52
C LYS A 258 17.42 -11.62 -12.03
N LYS A 259 16.99 -10.71 -11.14
CA LYS A 259 16.97 -10.93 -9.69
C LYS A 259 15.53 -10.98 -9.19
N THR A 260 15.28 -11.86 -8.24
CA THR A 260 14.01 -11.93 -7.51
C THR A 260 13.80 -10.63 -6.74
N ARG A 261 12.61 -10.04 -6.88
CA ARG A 261 12.18 -8.87 -6.12
C ARG A 261 11.21 -9.29 -5.02
N TYR A 262 11.40 -8.74 -3.83
CA TYR A 262 10.50 -8.87 -2.70
C TYR A 262 9.90 -7.51 -2.32
N SER A 263 8.67 -7.52 -1.82
CA SER A 263 8.05 -6.35 -1.18
C SER A 263 6.96 -6.80 -0.21
N THR A 264 6.67 -5.95 0.78
CA THR A 264 5.53 -6.13 1.68
C THR A 264 4.56 -4.97 1.56
N ALA A 265 3.26 -5.22 1.62
CA ALA A 265 2.26 -4.18 1.70
C ALA A 265 1.29 -4.47 2.84
N MET A 266 1.18 -3.52 3.77
CA MET A 266 0.11 -3.51 4.76
C MET A 266 -1.07 -2.73 4.18
N PHE A 267 -2.18 -3.42 3.94
CA PHE A 267 -3.42 -2.81 3.49
C PHE A 267 -4.34 -2.59 4.68
N SER A 268 -4.82 -1.37 4.86
CA SER A 268 -5.97 -1.09 5.73
C SER A 268 -7.24 -1.19 4.89
N VAL A 269 -8.17 -2.07 5.25
CA VAL A 269 -9.46 -2.22 4.55
C VAL A 269 -10.61 -2.08 5.54
N PRO A 270 -11.80 -1.65 5.12
CA PRO A 270 -12.96 -1.63 6.00
C PRO A 270 -13.33 -3.05 6.47
N LYS A 271 -13.80 -3.18 7.70
CA LYS A 271 -14.45 -4.41 8.19
C LYS A 271 -15.72 -4.67 7.39
N GLN A 272 -16.12 -5.94 7.36
CA GLN A 272 -17.37 -6.35 6.70
C GLN A 272 -18.58 -5.61 7.28
N GLY A 273 -19.46 -5.12 6.41
CA GLY A 273 -20.67 -4.37 6.79
C GLY A 273 -20.43 -2.88 7.07
N VAL A 274 -19.19 -2.39 7.00
CA VAL A 274 -18.90 -0.96 7.08
C VAL A 274 -19.36 -0.27 5.80
N ILE A 275 -20.12 0.81 5.97
CA ILE A 275 -20.54 1.70 4.89
C ILE A 275 -19.49 2.79 4.74
N ILE A 276 -19.01 3.00 3.53
CA ILE A 276 -18.17 4.13 3.17
C ILE A 276 -19.08 5.27 2.73
N ASP A 277 -19.03 6.36 3.48
CA ASP A 277 -19.76 7.59 3.22
C ASP A 277 -18.86 8.79 3.51
N SER A 278 -18.97 9.84 2.71
CA SER A 278 -18.22 11.07 2.92
C SER A 278 -18.91 11.96 3.96
N PRO A 279 -18.18 12.52 4.93
CA PRO A 279 -18.71 13.52 5.85
C PRO A 279 -19.28 14.74 5.12
N GLU A 280 -20.35 15.33 5.67
CA GLU A 280 -21.01 16.51 5.07
C GLU A 280 -20.08 17.74 5.06
N GLU A 281 -19.15 17.81 6.01
CA GLU A 281 -18.13 18.88 6.13
C GLU A 281 -17.20 18.97 4.92
N LEU A 282 -17.12 17.92 4.10
CA LEU A 282 -16.31 17.91 2.88
C LEU A 282 -17.07 18.42 1.65
N MET A 283 -18.35 18.78 1.81
CA MET A 283 -19.26 19.15 0.74
C MET A 283 -19.65 20.62 0.83
N ASP A 284 -19.66 21.27 -0.32
CA ASP A 284 -20.10 22.66 -0.47
C ASP A 284 -20.60 22.88 -1.92
N GLU A 285 -20.94 24.12 -2.27
CA GLU A 285 -21.41 24.44 -3.64
C GLU A 285 -20.34 24.21 -4.71
N GLU A 286 -19.05 24.34 -4.36
CA GLU A 286 -17.92 24.11 -5.28
C GLU A 286 -17.53 22.63 -5.34
N HIS A 287 -17.87 21.86 -4.31
CA HIS A 287 -17.50 20.45 -4.14
C HIS A 287 -18.72 19.63 -3.71
N PRO A 288 -19.66 19.39 -4.63
CA PRO A 288 -20.82 18.56 -4.35
C PRO A 288 -20.39 17.11 -4.05
N ARG A 289 -21.32 16.34 -3.49
CA ARG A 289 -21.14 14.91 -3.29
C ARG A 289 -20.82 14.21 -4.61
N MET A 290 -19.67 13.54 -4.68
CA MET A 290 -19.20 12.81 -5.85
C MET A 290 -19.52 11.32 -5.79
N PHE A 291 -19.64 10.76 -4.58
CA PHE A 291 -19.89 9.34 -4.38
C PHE A 291 -21.15 9.11 -3.53
N LYS A 292 -21.99 8.17 -3.95
CA LYS A 292 -23.07 7.64 -3.11
C LYS A 292 -22.48 6.75 -2.01
N PRO A 293 -23.11 6.64 -0.83
CA PRO A 293 -22.68 5.69 0.20
C PRO A 293 -22.72 4.24 -0.33
N PHE A 294 -21.78 3.41 0.09
CA PHE A 294 -21.74 2.01 -0.33
C PHE A 294 -21.06 1.08 0.67
N GLU A 295 -21.42 -0.20 0.65
CA GLU A 295 -20.82 -1.22 1.51
C GLU A 295 -19.56 -1.84 0.87
N TYR A 296 -18.57 -2.15 1.72
CA TYR A 296 -17.28 -2.70 1.30
C TYR A 296 -17.41 -3.96 0.42
N ASN A 297 -18.16 -4.97 0.84
CA ASN A 297 -18.24 -6.22 0.09
C ASN A 297 -19.00 -6.06 -1.22
N GLU A 298 -20.03 -5.22 -1.28
CA GLU A 298 -20.71 -4.90 -2.54
C GLU A 298 -19.74 -4.32 -3.57
N PHE A 299 -18.87 -3.39 -3.17
CA PHE A 299 -17.84 -2.84 -4.05
C PHE A 299 -16.82 -3.89 -4.49
N ILE A 300 -16.31 -4.71 -3.56
CA ILE A 300 -15.35 -5.78 -3.90
C ILE A 300 -15.97 -6.82 -4.84
N ASN A 301 -17.24 -7.20 -4.63
CA ASN A 301 -17.97 -8.08 -5.52
C ASN A 301 -18.13 -7.47 -6.92
N PHE A 302 -18.47 -6.17 -7.00
CA PHE A 302 -18.51 -5.45 -8.26
C PHE A 302 -17.14 -5.43 -8.95
N PHE A 303 -16.06 -5.12 -8.22
CA PHE A 303 -14.69 -5.10 -8.74
C PHE A 303 -14.29 -6.44 -9.39
N HIS A 304 -14.71 -7.57 -8.81
CA HIS A 304 -14.45 -8.90 -9.37
C HIS A 304 -15.40 -9.31 -10.51
N SER A 305 -16.53 -8.62 -10.68
CA SER A 305 -17.46 -8.87 -11.78
C SER A 305 -16.83 -8.56 -13.15
N GLU A 306 -17.46 -9.01 -14.23
CA GLU A 306 -17.02 -8.66 -15.58
C GLU A 306 -17.07 -7.14 -15.84
N ALA A 307 -18.11 -6.47 -15.33
CA ALA A 307 -18.27 -5.03 -15.45
C ALA A 307 -17.15 -4.27 -14.72
N GLY A 308 -16.87 -4.65 -13.47
CA GLY A 308 -15.80 -4.03 -12.67
C GLY A 308 -14.41 -4.24 -13.28
N ARG A 309 -14.12 -5.42 -13.83
CA ARG A 309 -12.84 -5.71 -14.50
C ARG A 309 -12.64 -4.95 -15.81
N LYS A 310 -13.73 -4.52 -16.47
CA LYS A 310 -13.69 -3.72 -17.70
C LYS A 310 -13.72 -2.21 -17.44
N ALA A 311 -14.10 -1.79 -16.23
CA ALA A 311 -14.15 -0.39 -15.85
C ALA A 311 -12.74 0.22 -15.80
N GLU A 312 -12.59 1.44 -16.30
CA GLU A 312 -11.34 2.19 -16.18
C GLU A 312 -11.01 2.50 -14.71
N SER A 313 -12.05 2.90 -13.97
CA SER A 313 -12.07 3.04 -12.52
C SER A 313 -13.27 2.28 -11.96
N ALA A 314 -13.00 1.19 -11.24
CA ALA A 314 -14.06 0.42 -10.60
C ALA A 314 -14.83 1.27 -9.56
N LEU A 315 -14.15 2.16 -8.85
CA LEU A 315 -14.76 3.06 -7.88
C LEU A 315 -15.82 3.95 -8.55
N HIS A 316 -15.42 4.70 -9.58
CA HIS A 316 -16.35 5.61 -10.26
C HIS A 316 -17.51 4.85 -10.91
N ALA A 317 -17.23 3.71 -11.56
CA ALA A 317 -18.27 2.90 -12.19
C ALA A 317 -19.31 2.35 -11.19
N PHE A 318 -18.92 2.19 -9.92
CA PHE A 318 -19.78 1.62 -8.89
C PHE A 318 -20.58 2.68 -8.13
N CYS A 319 -19.93 3.76 -7.70
CA CYS A 319 -20.48 4.71 -6.74
C CYS A 319 -20.45 6.19 -7.13
N ALA A 320 -19.91 6.58 -8.30
CA ALA A 320 -19.99 7.98 -8.70
C ALA A 320 -21.44 8.44 -8.94
N LEU A 321 -21.72 9.73 -8.66
CA LEU A 321 -23.01 10.40 -8.87
C LEU A 321 -23.08 11.22 -10.16
#